data_AF-A0A9D8BRP9-F1
#
_entry.id   AF-A0A9D8BRP9-F1
#
_cell.length_a   1.000
_cell.length_b   1.000
_cell.length_c   1.000
_cell.angle_alpha   90.00
_cell.angle_beta   90.00
_cell.angle_gamma   90.00
#
_symmetry.space_group_name_H-M   'P 1'
#
loop_
_entity.id
_entity.type
_entity.pdbx_description
1 polymer ?
#
loop_
_entity_poly.entity_id
_entity_poly.type
_entity_poly.pdbx_seq_one_letter_code
_entity_poly.pdbx_strand_id
1 'polypeptide(L)'
;MRKITFGAKGYRLKWHLYFFGLALVIILGTCRILSHINWSAVQRSAFEDNVHEMEKQVVAQHPSPGEQVDKFRILCGERLRNGWLSGYLYSEADGKEHFIGRIPPPAFRKAVETQAALIKAGKPFDEEKIPGLRAVVELNKIRCRLLVAEGEPPPSPTR
;
A
#
# COMPACT_ATOMS: atom_id res chain seq x y z
N MET A 1 -69.20 -14.92 13.56
CA MET A 1 -67.73 -15.11 13.64
C MET A 1 -67.12 -14.98 12.24
N ARG A 2 -66.44 -13.86 11.94
CA ARG A 2 -65.74 -13.67 10.66
C ARG A 2 -64.33 -14.25 10.78
N LYS A 3 -64.05 -15.38 10.12
CA LYS A 3 -62.69 -15.87 9.90
C LYS A 3 -62.01 -14.94 8.90
N ILE A 4 -61.18 -14.04 9.38
CA ILE A 4 -60.32 -13.20 8.52
C ILE A 4 -59.18 -14.10 8.02
N THR A 5 -59.32 -14.63 6.82
CA THR A 5 -58.25 -15.35 6.11
C THR A 5 -57.15 -14.38 5.72
N PHE A 6 -56.16 -14.19 6.59
CA PHE A 6 -54.86 -13.56 6.28
C PHE A 6 -54.00 -14.51 5.40
N GLY A 7 -54.51 -14.90 4.23
CA GLY A 7 -53.95 -16.01 3.45
C GLY A 7 -52.72 -15.67 2.59
N ALA A 8 -52.66 -14.48 1.98
CA ALA A 8 -51.62 -14.16 0.99
C ALA A 8 -50.67 -13.02 1.39
N LYS A 9 -51.20 -11.94 2.00
CA LYS A 9 -50.39 -10.78 2.42
C LYS A 9 -49.47 -11.10 3.61
N GLY A 10 -49.93 -11.92 4.55
CA GLY A 10 -49.13 -12.37 5.69
C GLY A 10 -47.99 -13.33 5.29
N TYR A 11 -48.21 -14.15 4.27
CA TYR A 11 -47.20 -15.07 3.73
C TYR A 11 -46.09 -14.31 3.01
N ARG A 12 -46.43 -13.30 2.18
CA ARG A 12 -45.44 -12.38 1.58
C ARG A 12 -44.63 -11.63 2.62
N LEU A 13 -45.26 -11.11 3.67
CA LEU A 13 -44.58 -10.38 4.73
C LEU A 13 -43.59 -11.28 5.50
N LYS A 14 -43.99 -12.52 5.83
CA LYS A 14 -43.11 -13.53 6.43
C LYS A 14 -41.91 -13.85 5.54
N TRP A 15 -42.13 -13.98 4.24
CA TRP A 15 -41.08 -14.25 3.26
C TRP A 15 -40.07 -13.10 3.21
N HIS A 16 -40.53 -11.85 3.15
CA HIS A 16 -39.64 -10.68 3.19
C HIS A 16 -38.88 -10.56 4.51
N LEU A 17 -39.53 -10.82 5.65
CA LEU A 17 -38.87 -10.86 6.97
C LEU A 17 -37.77 -11.92 7.04
N TYR A 18 -38.02 -13.10 6.46
CA TYR A 18 -37.03 -14.18 6.42
C TYR A 18 -35.82 -13.81 5.56
N PHE A 19 -36.04 -13.26 4.36
CA PHE A 19 -34.96 -12.78 3.49
C PHE A 19 -34.19 -11.61 4.10
N PHE A 20 -34.90 -10.70 4.76
CA PHE A 20 -34.27 -9.60 5.48
C PHE A 20 -33.39 -10.12 6.62
N GLY A 21 -33.89 -11.08 7.41
CA GLY A 21 -33.11 -11.73 8.46
C GLY A 21 -31.88 -12.46 7.92
N LEU A 22 -32.03 -13.21 6.82
CA LEU A 22 -30.92 -13.89 6.16
C LEU A 22 -29.87 -12.90 5.63
N ALA A 23 -30.30 -11.84 4.95
CA ALA A 23 -29.42 -10.79 4.46
C ALA A 23 -28.69 -10.09 5.61
N LEU A 24 -29.38 -9.83 6.73
CA LEU A 24 -28.79 -9.21 7.92
C LEU A 24 -27.72 -10.12 8.55
N VAL A 25 -27.96 -11.43 8.63
CA VAL A 25 -26.97 -12.40 9.11
C VAL A 25 -25.76 -12.46 8.18
N ILE A 26 -25.96 -12.44 6.86
CA ILE A 26 -24.86 -12.39 5.87
C ILE A 26 -24.05 -11.11 6.05
N ILE A 27 -24.71 -9.94 6.15
CA ILE A 27 -24.05 -8.65 6.35
C ILE A 27 -23.25 -8.66 7.65
N LEU A 28 -23.85 -9.06 8.78
CA LEU A 28 -23.16 -9.15 10.06
C LEU A 28 -21.99 -10.14 10.03
N GLY A 29 -22.15 -11.27 9.33
CA GLY A 29 -21.07 -12.24 9.10
C GLY A 29 -19.91 -11.62 8.32
N THR A 30 -20.19 -10.93 7.21
CA THR A 30 -19.17 -10.24 6.41
C THR A 30 -18.50 -9.11 7.19
N CYS A 31 -19.24 -8.30 7.96
CA CYS A 31 -18.68 -7.26 8.81
C CYS A 31 -17.75 -7.83 9.88
N ARG A 32 -18.12 -8.97 10.49
CA ARG A 32 -17.28 -9.64 11.48
C ARG A 32 -15.99 -10.16 10.85
N ILE A 33 -16.07 -10.80 9.69
CA ILE A 33 -14.89 -11.25 8.94
C ILE A 33 -13.99 -10.05 8.57
N LEU A 34 -14.57 -8.98 8.02
CA LEU A 34 -13.86 -7.74 7.68
C LEU A 34 -13.18 -7.09 8.90
N SER A 35 -13.76 -7.19 10.09
CA SER A 35 -13.15 -6.68 11.32
C SER A 35 -11.94 -7.50 11.80
N HIS A 36 -11.84 -8.76 11.40
CA HIS A 36 -10.70 -9.64 11.73
C HIS A 36 -9.57 -9.55 10.70
N ILE A 37 -9.80 -8.93 9.54
CA ILE A 37 -8.76 -8.76 8.53
C ILE A 37 -7.78 -7.69 9.00
N ASN A 38 -6.49 -8.03 8.98
CA ASN A 38 -5.44 -7.05 9.20
C ASN A 38 -5.31 -6.16 7.94
N TRP A 39 -6.11 -5.09 7.91
CA TRP A 39 -6.15 -4.13 6.82
C TRP A 39 -4.78 -3.52 6.50
N SER A 40 -3.89 -3.39 7.49
CA SER A 40 -2.53 -2.90 7.26
C SER A 40 -1.68 -3.88 6.42
N ALA A 41 -1.84 -5.19 6.65
CA ALA A 41 -1.16 -6.22 5.87
C ALA A 41 -1.73 -6.31 4.45
N VAL A 42 -3.05 -6.16 4.30
CA VAL A 42 -3.71 -6.14 2.98
C VAL A 42 -3.29 -4.90 2.18
N GLN A 43 -3.23 -3.73 2.81
CA GLN A 43 -2.74 -2.51 2.16
C GLN A 43 -1.27 -2.60 1.76
N ARG A 44 -0.43 -3.22 2.60
CA ARG A 44 0.99 -3.46 2.29
C ARG A 44 1.16 -4.41 1.11
N SER A 45 0.46 -5.55 1.11
CA SER A 45 0.47 -6.51 -0.01
C SER A 45 -0.04 -5.87 -1.29
N ALA A 46 -1.16 -5.16 -1.24
CA ALA A 46 -1.70 -4.48 -2.42
C ALA A 46 -0.74 -3.39 -2.94
N PHE A 47 -0.05 -2.67 -2.05
CA PHE A 47 0.97 -1.71 -2.45
C PHE A 47 2.14 -2.41 -3.15
N GLU A 48 2.70 -3.47 -2.55
CA GLU A 48 3.79 -4.26 -3.13
C GLU A 48 3.43 -4.81 -4.51
N ASP A 49 2.23 -5.38 -4.67
CA ASP A 49 1.72 -5.89 -5.95
C ASP A 49 1.65 -4.78 -7.01
N ASN A 50 1.12 -3.61 -6.65
CA ASN A 50 1.07 -2.45 -7.56
C ASN A 50 2.49 -2.00 -7.97
N VAL A 51 3.45 -2.02 -7.05
CA VAL A 51 4.84 -1.63 -7.34
C VAL A 51 5.49 -2.63 -8.29
N HIS A 52 5.29 -3.94 -8.09
CA HIS A 52 5.76 -4.96 -9.01
C HIS A 52 5.08 -4.91 -10.38
N GLU A 53 3.81 -4.51 -10.44
CA GLU A 53 3.12 -4.29 -11.70
C GLU A 53 3.72 -3.10 -12.46
N MET A 54 4.04 -2.00 -11.78
CA MET A 54 4.77 -0.88 -12.36
C MET A 54 6.16 -1.31 -12.89
N GLU A 55 6.89 -2.12 -12.13
CA GLU A 55 8.17 -2.69 -12.57
C GLU A 55 8.01 -3.49 -13.88
N LYS A 56 7.00 -4.38 -13.96
CA LYS A 56 6.70 -5.14 -15.18
C LYS A 56 6.41 -4.25 -16.37
N GLN A 57 5.59 -3.21 -16.18
CA GLN A 57 5.23 -2.27 -17.24
C GLN A 57 6.44 -1.51 -17.76
N VAL A 58 7.29 -1.01 -16.86
CA VAL A 58 8.49 -0.25 -17.21
C VAL A 58 9.50 -1.12 -17.96
N VAL A 59 9.74 -2.35 -17.49
CA VAL A 59 10.65 -3.31 -18.15
C VAL A 59 10.15 -3.69 -19.54
N ALA A 60 8.83 -3.82 -19.73
CA ALA A 60 8.24 -4.14 -21.03
C ALA A 60 8.35 -2.99 -22.04
N GLN A 61 8.31 -1.73 -21.57
CA GLN A 61 8.29 -0.53 -22.42
C GLN A 61 9.68 0.04 -22.71
N HIS A 62 10.65 -0.20 -21.84
CA HIS A 62 11.98 0.42 -21.93
C HIS A 62 13.09 -0.63 -22.00
N PRO A 63 13.96 -0.60 -23.02
CA PRO A 63 14.99 -1.62 -23.21
C PRO A 63 16.25 -1.39 -22.35
N SER A 64 16.56 -0.15 -21.95
CA SER A 64 17.79 0.15 -21.21
C SER A 64 17.58 0.20 -19.69
N PRO A 65 18.49 -0.36 -18.87
CA PRO A 65 18.35 -0.35 -17.41
C PRO A 65 18.28 1.06 -16.81
N GLY A 66 19.05 2.01 -17.34
CA GLY A 66 19.02 3.41 -16.86
C GLY A 66 17.68 4.09 -17.12
N GLU A 67 17.10 3.92 -18.31
CA GLU A 67 15.77 4.47 -18.61
C GLU A 67 14.67 3.77 -17.82
N GLN A 68 14.79 2.45 -17.58
CA GLN A 68 13.87 1.72 -16.70
C GLN A 68 13.87 2.32 -15.29
N VAL A 69 15.04 2.54 -14.70
CA VAL A 69 15.14 3.15 -13.35
C VAL A 69 14.55 4.55 -13.33
N ASP A 70 14.89 5.40 -14.30
CA ASP A 70 14.37 6.78 -14.35
C ASP A 70 12.84 6.82 -14.54
N LYS A 71 12.28 5.96 -15.40
CA LYS A 71 10.83 5.88 -15.64
C LYS A 71 10.10 5.34 -14.43
N PHE A 72 10.63 4.27 -13.82
CA PHE A 72 10.10 3.74 -12.58
C PHE A 72 10.12 4.79 -11.47
N ARG A 73 11.23 5.54 -11.32
CA ARG A 73 11.38 6.62 -10.33
C ARG A 73 10.28 7.68 -10.47
N ILE A 74 9.98 8.09 -11.70
CA ILE A 74 8.94 9.10 -11.99
C ILE A 74 7.55 8.57 -11.61
N LEU A 75 7.18 7.39 -12.13
CA LEU A 75 5.85 6.79 -11.91
C LEU A 75 5.62 6.47 -10.44
N CYS A 76 6.59 5.82 -9.79
CA CYS A 76 6.52 5.48 -8.37
C CYS A 76 6.49 6.75 -7.51
N GLY A 77 7.31 7.75 -7.84
CA GLY A 77 7.32 9.03 -7.12
C GLY A 77 5.99 9.78 -7.17
N GLU A 78 5.30 9.79 -8.31
CA GLU A 78 3.97 10.36 -8.41
C GLU A 78 2.94 9.61 -7.56
N ARG A 79 2.97 8.28 -7.62
CA ARG A 79 2.09 7.42 -6.82
C ARG A 79 2.29 7.62 -5.31
N LEU A 80 3.54 7.67 -4.86
CA LEU A 80 3.88 7.94 -3.47
C LEU A 80 3.40 9.32 -3.02
N ARG A 81 3.54 10.35 -3.87
CA ARG A 81 3.00 11.69 -3.56
C ARG A 81 1.49 11.69 -3.35
N ASN A 82 0.75 10.99 -4.21
CA ASN A 82 -0.70 10.86 -4.12
C ASN A 82 -1.14 10.08 -2.88
N GLY A 83 -0.34 9.09 -2.47
CA GLY A 83 -0.57 8.28 -1.27
C GLY A 83 -0.08 8.92 0.04
N TRP A 84 0.41 10.15 0.03
CA TRP A 84 1.05 10.79 1.20
C TRP A 84 2.24 10.01 1.77
N LEU A 85 2.99 9.35 0.88
CA LEU A 85 4.16 8.55 1.23
C LEU A 85 5.45 9.21 0.74
N SER A 86 6.54 8.89 1.43
CA SER A 86 7.90 9.17 1.01
C SER A 86 8.61 7.86 0.69
N GLY A 87 9.48 7.88 -0.30
CA GLY A 87 10.21 6.72 -0.75
C GLY A 87 11.69 7.01 -0.93
N TYR A 88 12.51 5.99 -0.72
CA TYR A 88 13.91 5.98 -1.07
C TYR A 88 14.18 4.79 -1.98
N LEU A 89 14.64 5.09 -3.19
CA LEU A 89 14.98 4.11 -4.19
C LEU A 89 16.50 4.02 -4.30
N TYR A 90 17.04 2.85 -3.96
CA TYR A 90 18.41 2.49 -4.27
C TYR A 90 18.42 1.67 -5.55
N SER A 91 19.28 2.03 -6.51
CA SER A 91 19.47 1.29 -7.76
C SER A 91 20.88 0.70 -7.78
N GLU A 92 20.96 -0.62 -7.86
CA GLU A 92 22.23 -1.33 -8.00
C GLU A 92 22.79 -1.22 -9.43
N ALA A 93 21.91 -1.00 -10.42
CA ALA A 93 22.29 -0.92 -11.83
C ALA A 93 23.20 0.28 -12.13
N ASP A 94 23.00 1.40 -11.43
CA ASP A 94 23.77 2.63 -11.60
C ASP A 94 24.42 3.13 -10.30
N GLY A 95 24.23 2.41 -9.19
CA GLY A 95 24.76 2.75 -7.87
C GLY A 95 24.18 4.05 -7.29
N LYS A 96 23.05 4.52 -7.81
CA LYS A 96 22.45 5.80 -7.41
C LYS A 96 21.36 5.62 -6.37
N GLU A 97 21.19 6.69 -5.61
CA GLU A 97 20.23 6.79 -4.51
C GLU A 97 19.29 7.96 -4.80
N HIS A 98 17.98 7.69 -4.76
CA HIS A 98 16.96 8.67 -5.12
C HIS A 98 15.87 8.73 -4.06
N PHE A 99 15.66 9.91 -3.48
CA PHE A 99 14.45 10.20 -2.73
C PHE A 99 13.31 10.53 -3.70
N ILE A 100 12.18 9.86 -3.53
CA ILE A 100 10.98 9.99 -4.35
C ILE A 100 9.74 10.16 -3.48
N GLY A 101 8.64 10.65 -4.06
CA GLY A 101 7.43 10.91 -3.30
C GLY A 101 7.42 12.30 -2.67
N ARG A 102 6.86 12.40 -1.46
CA ARG A 102 6.90 13.63 -0.65
C ARG A 102 8.24 13.80 0.05
N ILE A 103 8.42 14.98 0.64
CA ILE A 103 9.57 15.28 1.49
C ILE A 103 9.60 14.24 2.61
N PRO A 104 10.68 13.43 2.70
CA PRO A 104 10.81 12.45 3.76
C PRO A 104 11.00 13.18 5.10
N PRO A 105 10.47 12.65 6.21
CA PRO A 105 10.80 13.14 7.54
C PRO A 105 12.32 13.17 7.77
N PRO A 106 12.87 14.19 8.46
CA PRO A 106 14.32 14.30 8.68
C PRO A 106 14.94 13.06 9.35
N ALA A 107 14.20 12.43 10.28
CA ALA A 107 14.62 11.21 10.95
C ALA A 107 14.69 10.00 9.99
N PHE A 108 13.72 9.86 9.09
CA PHE A 108 13.72 8.81 8.07
C PHE A 108 14.89 8.99 7.10
N ARG A 109 15.06 10.22 6.57
CA ARG A 109 16.17 10.54 5.66
C ARG A 109 17.53 10.19 6.26
N LYS A 110 17.77 10.65 7.50
CA LYS A 110 19.03 10.39 8.20
C LYS A 110 19.26 8.90 8.46
N ALA A 111 18.21 8.16 8.85
CA ALA A 111 18.30 6.73 9.09
C ALA A 111 18.64 5.95 7.81
N VAL A 112 17.98 6.29 6.70
CA VAL A 112 18.23 5.68 5.39
C VAL A 112 19.65 5.98 4.89
N GLU A 113 20.09 7.24 4.95
CA GLU A 113 21.47 7.61 4.57
C GLU A 113 22.51 6.87 5.44
N THR A 114 22.22 6.70 6.74
CA THR A 114 23.08 5.93 7.66
C THR A 114 23.13 4.45 7.28
N GLN A 115 21.98 3.84 6.98
CA GLN A 115 21.92 2.45 6.54
C GLN A 115 22.62 2.24 5.19
N ALA A 116 22.46 3.17 4.24
CA ALA A 116 23.16 3.14 2.96
C ALA A 116 24.68 3.19 3.14
N ALA A 117 25.18 4.04 4.05
CA ALA A 117 26.61 4.07 4.40
C ALA A 117 27.10 2.77 5.06
N LEU A 118 26.28 2.14 5.91
CA LEU A 118 26.60 0.85 6.53
C LEU A 118 26.67 -0.28 5.50
N ILE A 119 25.74 -0.32 4.54
CA ILE A 119 25.75 -1.28 3.42
C ILE A 119 27.01 -1.11 2.58
N LYS A 120 27.37 0.14 2.24
CA LYS A 120 28.62 0.45 1.52
C LYS A 120 29.87 0.00 2.28
N ALA A 121 29.81 -0.04 3.61
CA ALA A 121 30.86 -0.57 4.48
C ALA A 121 30.79 -2.11 4.69
N GLY A 122 29.93 -2.82 3.95
CA GLY A 122 29.78 -4.28 4.02
C GLY A 122 28.97 -4.79 5.21
N LYS A 123 28.27 -3.92 5.94
CA LYS A 123 27.39 -4.31 7.04
C LYS A 123 25.99 -4.67 6.52
N PRO A 124 25.25 -5.58 7.20
CA PRO A 124 23.90 -5.94 6.81
C PRO A 124 22.95 -4.74 6.97
N PHE A 125 21.94 -4.71 6.09
CA PHE A 125 20.81 -3.78 6.19
C PHE A 125 19.93 -4.15 7.38
N ASP A 126 19.50 -3.15 8.13
CA ASP A 126 18.66 -3.33 9.32
C ASP A 126 17.41 -2.42 9.24
N GLU A 127 16.26 -3.05 8.99
CA GLU A 127 14.97 -2.39 8.85
C GLU A 127 14.48 -1.74 10.14
N GLU A 128 14.79 -2.33 11.30
CA GLU A 128 14.29 -1.86 12.60
C GLU A 128 14.88 -0.49 12.98
N LYS A 129 16.03 -0.14 12.39
CA LYS A 129 16.68 1.15 12.57
C LYS A 129 16.08 2.27 11.74
N ILE A 130 15.10 2.00 10.89
CA ILE A 130 14.46 3.00 10.04
C ILE A 130 13.10 3.40 10.64
N PRO A 131 13.01 4.58 11.28
CA PRO A 131 11.78 5.01 11.92
C PRO A 131 10.69 5.26 10.88
N GLY A 132 9.49 4.71 11.11
CA GLY A 132 8.34 4.93 10.25
C GLY A 132 8.37 4.16 8.91
N LEU A 133 9.26 3.17 8.77
CA LEU A 133 9.29 2.29 7.60
C LEU A 133 7.98 1.48 7.52
N ARG A 134 7.30 1.60 6.38
CA ARG A 134 6.02 0.94 6.11
C ARG A 134 6.19 -0.29 5.24
N ALA A 135 7.08 -0.22 4.25
CA ALA A 135 7.33 -1.30 3.31
C ALA A 135 8.76 -1.26 2.77
N VAL A 136 9.25 -2.44 2.41
CA VAL A 136 10.49 -2.65 1.66
C VAL A 136 10.11 -3.49 0.45
N VAL A 137 10.41 -2.98 -0.74
CA VAL A 137 10.07 -3.67 -1.99
C VAL A 137 11.36 -3.90 -2.77
N GLU A 138 11.66 -5.17 -3.04
CA GLU A 138 12.82 -5.57 -3.84
C GLU A 138 12.40 -5.75 -5.31
N LEU A 139 12.97 -4.93 -6.17
CA LEU A 139 12.63 -4.85 -7.59
C LEU A 139 13.71 -5.57 -8.39
N ASN A 140 13.58 -6.89 -8.45
CA ASN A 140 14.60 -7.79 -8.98
C ASN A 140 14.89 -7.60 -10.47
N LYS A 141 13.93 -7.12 -11.26
CA LYS A 141 14.09 -6.96 -12.72
C LYS A 141 14.89 -5.71 -13.07
N ILE A 142 14.64 -4.63 -12.35
CA ILE A 142 15.38 -3.37 -12.52
C ILE A 142 16.56 -3.23 -11.53
N ARG A 143 16.75 -4.21 -10.65
CA ARG A 143 17.78 -4.26 -9.59
C ARG A 143 17.75 -3.04 -8.69
N CYS A 144 16.56 -2.74 -8.16
CA CYS A 144 16.36 -1.65 -7.22
C CYS A 144 15.78 -2.14 -5.90
N ARG A 145 16.03 -1.40 -4.83
CA ARG A 145 15.32 -1.56 -3.56
C ARG A 145 14.59 -0.27 -3.22
N LEU A 146 13.29 -0.38 -2.98
CA LEU A 146 12.44 0.74 -2.59
C LEU A 146 12.09 0.63 -1.10
N LEU A 147 12.47 1.63 -0.32
CA LEU A 147 12.07 1.80 1.07
C LEU A 147 10.98 2.86 1.14
N VAL A 148 9.86 2.54 1.79
CA VAL A 148 8.70 3.45 1.85
C VAL A 148 8.37 3.77 3.29
N ALA A 149 8.17 5.06 3.57
CA ALA A 149 7.70 5.56 4.85
C ALA A 149 6.53 6.53 4.65
N GLU A 150 5.86 6.87 5.74
CA GLU A 150 4.91 7.97 5.71
C GLU A 150 5.63 9.29 5.37
N GLY A 151 5.00 10.08 4.51
CA GLY A 151 5.46 11.44 4.27
C GLY A 151 5.10 12.33 5.47
N GLU A 152 5.80 13.45 5.60
CA GLU A 152 5.41 14.45 6.60
C GLU A 152 3.98 14.93 6.29
N PRO A 153 3.05 14.91 7.27
CA PRO A 153 1.73 15.46 7.08
C PRO A 153 1.85 16.93 6.67
N PRO A 154 0.86 17.49 5.94
CA PRO A 154 0.94 18.89 5.59
C PRO A 154 0.96 19.69 6.90
N PRO A 155 1.64 20.86 6.93
CA PRO A 155 1.45 21.76 8.06
C PRO A 155 -0.07 21.96 8.21
N SER A 156 -0.60 21.62 9.39
CA SER A 156 -2.00 21.86 9.71
C SER A 156 -2.29 23.31 9.39
N PRO A 157 -3.41 23.64 8.70
CA PRO A 157 -3.71 25.02 8.38
C PRO A 157 -3.73 25.80 9.69
N THR A 158 -2.75 26.69 9.84
CA THR A 158 -2.62 27.58 10.98
C THR A 158 -3.93 28.36 11.03
N ARG A 159 -4.70 28.13 12.09
CA ARG A 159 -6.00 28.77 12.30
C ARG A 159 -5.82 30.17 12.88
#